data_AF-A0A0D3VGH1-F1
#
_entry.id   AF-A0A0D3VGH1-F1
#
_cell.length_a   1.000
_cell.length_b   1.000
_cell.length_c   1.000
_cell.angle_alpha   90.00
_cell.angle_beta   90.00
_cell.angle_gamma   90.00
#
_symmetry.space_group_name_H-M   'P 1'
#
loop_
_entity.id
_entity.type
_entity.pdbx_description
1 polymer ?
#
loop_
_entity_poly.entity_id
_entity_poly.type
_entity_poly.pdbx_seq_one_letter_code
_entity_poly.pdbx_strand_id
1 'polypeptide(L)'
;MRIDKFLKVSRLIKRRTVAKDISDQGRVLINGRESKPSSAVKVGDEITVQFGQKLVTVRVERLAESTRKEEATSLYSLVKEEPIAKETGLDW
;
A
#
# COMPACT_ATOMS: atom_id res chain seq x y z
N MET A 1 13.42 -0.42 -4.27
CA MET A 1 13.09 0.22 -2.97
C MET A 1 12.24 -0.73 -2.14
N ARG A 2 12.29 -0.73 -0.81
CA ARG A 2 11.45 -1.62 0.03
C ARG A 2 10.00 -1.12 0.10
N ILE A 3 9.03 -2.03 0.26
CA ILE A 3 7.60 -1.68 0.35
C ILE A 3 7.30 -0.76 1.55
N ASP A 4 7.91 -1.02 2.71
CA ASP A 4 7.75 -0.18 3.90
C ASP A 4 8.24 1.26 3.67
N LYS A 5 9.33 1.41 2.91
CA LYS A 5 9.89 2.71 2.52
C LYS A 5 9.00 3.38 1.48
N PHE A 6 8.55 2.64 0.46
CA PHE A 6 7.67 3.19 -0.57
C PHE A 6 6.38 3.73 0.03
N LEU A 7 5.67 2.96 0.85
CA LEU A 7 4.41 3.38 1.49
C LEU A 7 4.56 4.66 2.34
N LYS A 8 5.74 4.86 2.94
CA LYS A 8 6.07 6.06 3.71
C LYS A 8 6.37 7.26 2.80
N VAL A 9 7.15 7.06 1.75
CA VAL A 9 7.59 8.11 0.81
C VAL A 9 6.43 8.57 -0.08
N SER A 10 5.58 7.65 -0.55
CA SER A 10 4.35 7.96 -1.28
C SER A 10 3.27 8.61 -0.41
N ARG A 11 3.45 8.62 0.92
CA ARG A 11 2.50 9.14 1.90
C ARG A 11 1.15 8.42 1.94
N LEU A 12 1.05 7.25 1.33
CA LEU A 12 -0.06 6.30 1.54
C LEU A 12 -0.19 5.95 3.02
N ILE A 13 0.94 5.85 3.72
CA ILE A 13 0.99 5.63 5.15
C ILE A 13 1.84 6.70 5.84
N LYS A 14 1.23 7.44 6.77
CA LYS A 14 1.90 8.52 7.51
C LYS A 14 3.06 8.03 8.39
N ARG A 15 2.98 6.81 8.95
CA ARG A 15 3.96 6.24 9.89
C ARG A 15 4.59 4.98 9.34
N ARG A 16 5.93 4.91 9.33
CA ARG A 16 6.68 3.75 8.83
C ARG A 16 6.46 2.49 9.66
N THR A 17 6.23 2.63 10.97
CA THR A 17 5.86 1.52 11.86
C THR A 17 4.58 0.86 11.40
N VAL A 18 3.53 1.65 11.15
CA VAL A 18 2.25 1.14 10.62
C VAL A 18 2.43 0.43 9.29
N ALA A 19 3.24 0.97 8.37
CA ALA A 19 3.53 0.32 7.09
C ALA A 19 4.19 -1.07 7.27
N LYS A 20 5.09 -1.18 8.25
CA LYS A 20 5.70 -2.45 8.62
C LYS A 20 4.67 -3.42 9.19
N ASP A 21 3.89 -2.99 10.19
CA ASP A 21 2.87 -3.82 10.85
C ASP A 21 1.85 -4.38 9.86
N ILE A 22 1.32 -3.55 8.95
CA ILE A 22 0.34 -4.04 7.97
C ILE A 22 0.95 -4.99 6.94
N SER A 23 2.22 -4.78 6.56
CA SER A 23 2.91 -5.69 5.64
C SER A 23 3.19 -7.02 6.33
N ASP A 24 3.56 -7.01 7.61
CA ASP A 24 3.74 -8.21 8.44
C ASP A 24 2.41 -8.96 8.67
N GLN A 25 1.28 -8.24 8.69
CA GLN A 25 -0.08 -8.82 8.80
C GLN A 25 -0.64 -9.36 7.47
N GLY A 26 0.12 -9.37 6.37
CA GLY A 26 -0.36 -9.83 5.06
C GLY A 26 -1.35 -8.87 4.39
N ARG A 27 -1.50 -7.64 4.91
CA ARG A 27 -2.45 -6.63 4.40
C ARG A 27 -1.89 -5.80 3.23
N VAL A 28 -0.73 -6.18 2.72
CA VAL A 28 -0.07 -5.53 1.58
C VAL A 28 0.29 -6.57 0.54
N LEU A 29 -0.33 -6.44 -0.63
CA LEU A 29 -0.11 -7.32 -1.77
C LEU A 29 0.70 -6.57 -2.83
N ILE A 30 1.69 -7.23 -3.42
CA ILE A 30 2.40 -6.75 -4.61
C ILE A 30 2.05 -7.69 -5.76
N ASN A 31 1.45 -7.16 -6.81
CA ASN A 31 0.94 -7.91 -7.97
C ASN A 31 0.07 -9.11 -7.54
N GLY A 32 -0.81 -8.88 -6.56
CA GLY A 32 -1.71 -9.91 -6.01
C GLY A 32 -1.07 -10.93 -5.08
N ARG A 33 0.21 -10.77 -4.70
CA ARG A 33 0.90 -11.68 -3.76
C ARG A 33 1.26 -10.97 -2.46
N GLU A 34 1.05 -11.63 -1.33
CA GLU A 34 1.43 -11.10 -0.02
C GLU A 34 2.92 -10.77 0.03
N SER A 35 3.23 -9.59 0.56
CA SER A 35 4.59 -9.07 0.57
C SER A 35 5.06 -8.77 1.99
N LYS A 36 6.24 -9.27 2.34
CA LYS A 36 6.93 -8.88 3.57
C LYS A 36 7.33 -7.41 3.49
N PRO A 37 7.48 -6.68 4.61
CA PRO A 37 7.93 -5.29 4.60
C PRO A 37 9.30 -5.09 3.94
N SER A 38 10.14 -6.12 3.88
CA SER A 38 11.44 -6.12 3.18
C SER A 38 11.36 -6.32 1.67
N SER A 39 10.18 -6.60 1.12
CA SER A 39 10.00 -6.89 -0.29
C SER A 39 10.38 -5.68 -1.15
N ALA A 40 11.07 -5.97 -2.25
CA ALA A 40 11.46 -4.95 -3.21
C ALA A 40 10.29 -4.61 -4.14
N VAL A 41 10.08 -3.32 -4.33
CA VAL A 41 9.09 -2.73 -5.24
C VAL A 41 9.82 -2.17 -6.46
N LYS A 42 9.21 -2.37 -7.63
CA LYS A 42 9.65 -1.87 -8.93
C LYS A 42 8.61 -0.91 -9.52
N VAL A 43 9.06 -0.10 -10.48
CA VAL A 43 8.15 0.72 -11.31
C VAL A 43 7.28 -0.22 -12.14
N GLY A 44 5.99 0.08 -12.22
CA GLY A 44 4.99 -0.71 -12.90
C GLY A 44 4.27 -1.73 -12.01
N ASP A 45 4.79 -2.01 -10.81
CA ASP A 45 4.14 -2.93 -9.86
C ASP A 45 2.81 -2.37 -9.37
N GLU A 46 1.86 -3.27 -9.15
CA GLU A 46 0.58 -2.96 -8.52
C GLU A 46 0.64 -3.32 -7.03
N ILE A 47 0.33 -2.37 -6.16
CA ILE A 47 0.34 -2.53 -4.72
C ILE A 47 -1.08 -2.37 -4.22
N THR A 48 -1.60 -3.41 -3.59
CA THR A 48 -2.88 -3.34 -2.87
C THR A 48 -2.61 -3.23 -1.38
N VAL A 49 -3.19 -2.21 -0.76
CA VAL A 49 -3.07 -1.95 0.67
C VAL A 49 -4.46 -2.00 1.30
N GLN A 50 -4.59 -2.81 2.34
CA GLN A 50 -5.83 -2.90 3.10
C GLN A 50 -5.82 -1.86 4.25
N PHE A 51 -6.66 -0.85 4.13
CA PHE A 51 -6.90 0.19 5.12
C PHE A 51 -8.19 -0.10 5.90
N GLY A 52 -8.09 -0.90 6.96
CA GLY A 52 -9.24 -1.27 7.77
C GLY A 52 -10.29 -2.01 6.94
N GLN A 53 -11.38 -1.31 6.59
CA GLN A 53 -12.48 -1.84 5.76
C GLN A 53 -12.42 -1.35 4.31
N LYS A 54 -11.25 -0.92 3.82
CA LYS A 54 -11.05 -0.51 2.43
C LYS A 54 -9.84 -1.21 1.85
N LEU A 55 -9.92 -1.58 0.58
CA LEU A 55 -8.80 -2.03 -0.24
C LEU A 55 -8.47 -0.91 -1.23
N VAL A 56 -7.23 -0.45 -1.17
CA VAL A 56 -6.73 0.60 -2.06
C VAL A 56 -5.62 -0.01 -2.90
N THR A 57 -5.85 -0.09 -4.20
CA THR A 57 -4.88 -0.58 -5.17
C THR A 57 -4.27 0.60 -5.91
N VAL A 58 -2.95 0.68 -5.89
CA VAL A 58 -2.16 1.72 -6.55
C VAL A 58 -1.12 1.10 -7.46
N ARG A 59 -0.80 1.76 -8.55
CA ARG A 59 0.29 1.38 -9.45
C ARG A 59 1.48 2.28 -9.23
N VAL A 60 2.67 1.70 -9.14
CA VAL A 60 3.92 2.45 -8.99
C VAL A 60 4.32 3.05 -10.32
N GLU A 61 4.30 4.37 -10.44
CA GLU A 61 4.75 5.10 -11.64
C GLU A 61 6.23 5.46 -11.54
N ARG A 62 6.70 5.77 -10.32
CA ARG A 62 8.08 6.19 -10.09
C ARG A 62 8.56 5.78 -8.71
N LEU A 63 9.86 5.49 -8.61
CA LEU A 63 10.55 5.26 -7.35
C LEU A 63 11.49 6.44 -7.08
N ALA A 64 11.44 6.96 -5.86
CA ALA A 64 12.33 8.00 -5.38
C ALA A 64 12.71 7.71 -3.93
N GLU A 65 13.95 8.02 -3.55
CA GLU A 65 14.43 7.76 -2.20
C GLU A 65 13.92 8.75 -1.15
N SER A 66 13.60 9.97 -1.60
CA SER A 66 12.97 11.04 -0.82
C SER A 66 12.14 11.90 -1.75
N THR A 67 10.93 12.29 -1.33
CA THR A 67 10.06 13.18 -2.12
C THR A 67 9.47 14.30 -1.28
N ARG A 68 9.30 15.45 -1.93
CA ARG A 68 8.48 16.55 -1.40
C ARG A 68 7.00 16.19 -1.50
N LYS A 69 6.15 16.96 -0.82
CA LYS A 69 4.69 16.70 -0.78
C LYS A 69 4.09 16.62 -2.18
N GLU A 70 4.52 17.52 -3.05
CA GLU A 70 4.02 17.70 -4.41
C GLU A 70 4.40 16.52 -5.31
N GLU A 71 5.59 15.95 -5.09
CA GLU A 71 6.09 14.83 -5.90
C GLU A 71 5.59 13.46 -5.42
N ALA A 72 5.16 13.34 -4.17
CA ALA A 72 4.69 12.08 -3.60
C ALA A 72 3.47 11.52 -4.35
N THR A 73 2.57 12.39 -4.81
CA THR A 73 1.39 12.01 -5.61
C THR A 73 1.79 11.49 -6.99
N SER A 74 2.91 11.95 -7.55
CA SER A 74 3.42 11.51 -8.86
C SER A 74 4.16 10.17 -8.81
N LEU A 75 4.36 9.58 -7.62
CA LEU A 75 5.01 8.28 -7.47
C LEU A 75 4.08 7.11 -7.80
N TYR A 76 2.77 7.32 -7.71
CA TYR A 76 1.79 6.28 -7.92
C TYR A 76 0.50 6.81 -8.54
N SER A 77 -0.19 5.94 -9.25
CA SER A 77 -1.55 6.16 -9.74
C SER A 77 -2.52 5.34 -8.90
N LEU A 78 -3.65 5.92 -8.48
CA LEU A 78 -4.74 5.14 -7.89
C LEU A 78 -5.41 4.31 -8.99
N VAL A 79 -5.37 2.99 -8.85
CA VAL A 79 -6.01 2.05 -9.79
C VAL A 79 -7.43 1.73 -9.34
N LYS A 80 -7.60 1.46 -8.03
CA LYS A 80 -8.89 1.03 -7.48
C LYS A 80 -8.99 1.39 -6.00
N GLU A 81 -10.18 1.79 -5.56
CA GLU A 81 -10.54 1.85 -4.14
C GLU A 81 -11.87 1.12 -3.96
N GLU A 82 -11.88 0.10 -3.11
CA GLU A 82 -13.07 -0.70 -2.83
C GLU A 82 -13.32 -0.80 -1.33
N PRO A 83 -14.56 -0.59 -0.86
CA PRO A 83 -14.92 -0.97 0.50
C PRO A 83 -14.95 -2.49 0.61
N ILE A 84 -14.38 -3.02 1.67
CA ILE A 84 -14.54 -4.41 2.09
C ILE A 84 -15.92 -4.47 2.72
N ALA A 85 -16.89 -5.01 1.98
CA ALA A 85 -18.21 -5.26 2.53
C ALA A 85 -18.04 -6.14 3.78
N LYS A 86 -18.41 -5.60 4.94
CA LYS A 86 -18.58 -6.42 6.13
C LYS A 86 -19.73 -7.38 5.81
N GLU A 87 -19.41 -8.65 5.63
CA GLU A 87 -20.39 -9.70 5.88
C GLU A 87 -20.80 -9.53 7.34
N THR A 88 -21.95 -8.91 7.52
CA THR A 88 -22.48 -8.61 8.84
C THR A 88 -23.01 -9.94 9.34
N GLY A 89 -22.17 -10.69 10.03
CA GLY A 89 -22.60 -11.83 10.83
C GLY A 89 -23.53 -11.34 11.93
N LEU A 90 -24.82 -11.23 11.60
CA LEU A 90 -25.89 -11.41 12.57
C LEU A 90 -25.82 -12.89 12.98
N ASP A 91 -25.10 -13.18 14.05
CA ASP A 91 -25.34 -14.37 14.85
C ASP A 91 -26.09 -13.88 16.10
N TRP A 92 -27.37 -14.21 16.14
CA TRP A 92 -28.37 -13.79 17.13
C TRP A 92 -28.19 -14.51 18.47
#